data_AF-A0A816HYQ7-F1
#
_entry.id   AF-A0A816HYQ7-F1
#
_cell.length_a   1.000
_cell.length_b   1.000
_cell.length_c   1.000
_cell.angle_alpha   90.00
_cell.angle_beta   90.00
_cell.angle_gamma   90.00
#
_symmetry.space_group_name_H-M   'P 1'
#
loop_
_entity.id
_entity.type
_entity.pdbx_description
1 polymer ?
#
loop_
_entity_poly.entity_id
_entity_poly.type
_entity_poly.pdbx_seq_one_letter_code
_entity_poly.pdbx_strand_id
1 'polypeptide(L)'
;MSDHVALSLAFDPSESPHYKVFCLGKTRNSSVLCHLEVYSSNEVHWFGPNSRDCLSFDIKREAIKTLPLPSLDHQDDEDPPDDVGTLRFMDESRGNLYFIEVNDQSSSDLSVYEMERNGSSWSLKYHVDLEPVAAAFPEMIITEYYTYRWIYAFTVIGFVKEEIDAEQYIVLHVPNKAVKYNFINKTFKKLCSFEPSQDDGVDNFYGSRRSFKFIESLANV
;
A
#
# COMPACT_ATOMS: atom_id res chain seq x y z
N MET A 1 19.56 -14.49 19.83
CA MET A 1 18.92 -15.55 19.03
C MET A 1 18.57 -14.91 17.71
N SER A 2 19.05 -15.46 16.60
CA SER A 2 19.14 -14.76 15.31
C SER A 2 17.83 -14.81 14.53
N ASP A 3 17.32 -13.65 14.12
CA ASP A 3 16.28 -13.56 13.09
C ASP A 3 16.88 -13.88 11.72
N HIS A 4 16.13 -14.61 10.90
CA HIS A 4 16.56 -14.98 9.55
C HIS A 4 15.66 -14.29 8.52
N VAL A 5 16.21 -13.30 7.83
CA VAL A 5 15.59 -12.66 6.67
C VAL A 5 16.22 -13.28 5.42
N ALA A 6 15.40 -13.78 4.51
CA ALA A 6 15.86 -14.31 3.23
C ALA A 6 15.38 -13.38 2.09
N LEU A 7 16.33 -12.66 1.49
CA LEU A 7 16.12 -11.82 0.32
C LEU A 7 16.55 -12.61 -0.93
N SER A 8 15.69 -12.70 -1.94
CA SER A 8 16.03 -13.30 -3.24
C SER A 8 15.98 -12.23 -4.34
N LEU A 9 17.06 -12.10 -5.10
CA LEU A 9 17.18 -11.18 -6.22
C LEU A 9 17.04 -11.96 -7.53
N ALA A 10 16.13 -11.56 -8.41
CA ALA A 10 16.05 -12.03 -9.78
C ALA A 10 16.51 -10.91 -10.73
N PHE A 11 17.42 -11.21 -11.65
CA PHE A 11 18.00 -10.23 -12.57
C PHE A 11 17.92 -10.74 -14.01
N ASP A 12 17.42 -9.91 -14.91
CA ASP A 12 17.52 -10.13 -16.36
C ASP A 12 18.01 -8.84 -17.06
N PRO A 13 19.29 -8.79 -17.46
CA PRO A 13 19.86 -7.63 -18.14
C PRO A 13 19.34 -7.41 -19.57
N SER A 14 18.62 -8.37 -20.16
CA SER A 14 18.12 -8.28 -21.54
C SER A 14 16.79 -7.52 -21.67
N GLU A 15 16.01 -7.46 -20.59
CA GLU A 15 14.65 -6.89 -20.57
C GLU A 15 14.55 -5.61 -19.72
N SER A 16 15.45 -5.40 -18.75
CA SER A 16 15.50 -4.19 -17.93
C SER A 16 16.89 -3.93 -17.37
N PRO A 17 17.40 -2.68 -17.37
CA PRO A 17 18.62 -2.33 -16.64
C PRO A 17 18.43 -2.34 -15.11
N HIS A 18 17.25 -2.70 -14.59
CA HIS A 18 16.86 -2.67 -13.18
C HIS A 18 16.54 -4.08 -12.64
N TYR A 19 17.01 -4.39 -11.42
CA TYR A 19 16.82 -5.68 -10.72
C TYR A 19 15.33 -5.95 -10.37
N LYS A 20 14.88 -7.20 -10.31
CA LYS A 20 13.56 -7.56 -9.75
C LYS A 20 13.80 -8.27 -8.40
N VAL A 21 13.38 -7.69 -7.28
CA VAL A 21 13.65 -8.24 -5.94
C VAL A 21 12.40 -8.85 -5.33
N PHE A 22 12.54 -10.01 -4.69
CA PHE A 22 11.50 -10.66 -3.90
C PHE A 22 12.07 -11.07 -2.53
N CYS A 23 11.53 -10.58 -1.42
CA CYS A 23 11.88 -11.03 -0.07
C CYS A 23 10.84 -12.01 0.46
N LEU A 24 11.32 -13.04 1.15
CA LEU A 24 10.50 -14.00 1.87
C LEU A 24 10.91 -13.96 3.35
N GLY A 25 10.15 -13.22 4.16
CA GLY A 25 10.36 -13.15 5.60
C GLY A 25 9.59 -14.22 6.35
N LYS A 26 10.26 -14.97 7.25
CA LYS A 26 9.61 -15.85 8.23
C LYS A 26 10.18 -15.61 9.63
N THR A 27 9.36 -15.09 10.54
CA THR A 27 9.65 -15.07 11.98
C THR A 27 8.98 -16.27 12.65
N ARG A 28 9.63 -16.86 13.68
CA ARG A 28 9.24 -18.19 14.19
C ARG A 28 8.15 -18.16 15.26
N ASN A 29 7.77 -16.99 15.81
CA ASN A 29 6.93 -16.90 17.02
C ASN A 29 5.66 -16.03 16.91
N SER A 30 5.31 -15.49 15.75
CA SER A 30 3.96 -15.00 15.50
C SER A 30 3.69 -15.07 14.01
N SER A 31 2.44 -15.35 13.64
CA SER A 31 1.96 -15.44 12.26
C SER A 31 1.99 -14.10 11.51
N VAL A 32 2.82 -13.14 11.92
CA VAL A 32 2.89 -11.82 11.30
C VAL A 32 3.80 -11.90 10.09
N LEU A 33 3.18 -12.15 8.94
CA LEU A 33 3.76 -11.99 7.61
C LEU A 33 3.99 -10.48 7.36
N CYS A 34 5.08 -9.91 7.87
CA CYS A 34 5.59 -8.62 7.41
C CYS A 34 6.03 -8.79 5.96
N HIS A 35 5.19 -8.42 5.00
CA HIS A 35 5.61 -8.40 3.61
C HIS A 35 4.79 -7.34 2.87
N LEU A 36 5.34 -6.13 2.90
CA LEU A 36 5.08 -5.10 1.91
C LEU A 36 6.44 -4.73 1.33
N GLU A 37 6.64 -5.01 0.05
CA GLU A 37 7.88 -4.70 -0.65
C GLU A 37 7.58 -3.77 -1.79
N VAL A 38 8.26 -2.63 -1.74
CA VAL A 38 8.16 -1.62 -2.78
C VAL A 38 9.50 -1.55 -3.48
N TYR A 39 9.45 -1.68 -4.80
CA TYR A 39 10.63 -1.66 -5.63
C TYR A 39 10.83 -0.27 -6.23
N SER A 40 11.83 0.44 -5.74
CA SER A 40 12.47 1.52 -6.51
C SER A 40 13.66 0.94 -7.25
N SER A 41 14.01 1.51 -8.41
CA SER A 41 15.09 1.06 -9.31
C SER A 41 16.43 0.66 -8.66
N ASN A 42 16.69 0.98 -7.38
CA ASN A 42 17.85 0.51 -6.61
C ASN A 42 17.57 0.20 -5.12
N GLU A 43 16.32 0.25 -4.64
CA GLU A 43 16.01 0.12 -3.22
C GLU A 43 14.77 -0.75 -2.99
N VAL A 44 14.83 -1.57 -1.94
CA VAL A 44 13.71 -2.39 -1.48
C VAL A 44 13.26 -1.88 -0.13
N HIS A 45 11.97 -1.59 0.04
CA HIS A 45 11.41 -1.03 1.27
C HIS A 45 10.44 -2.00 1.93
N TRP A 46 10.52 -2.19 3.25
CA TRP A 46 9.56 -3.00 4.02
C TRP A 46 9.31 -2.46 5.42
N PHE A 47 8.11 -2.69 5.96
CA PHE A 47 7.76 -2.36 7.33
C PHE A 47 6.82 -3.42 7.92
N GLY A 48 6.80 -3.49 9.25
CA GLY A 48 5.86 -4.33 10.01
C GLY A 48 4.54 -3.60 10.28
N PRO A 49 3.44 -4.34 10.56
CA PRO A 49 2.11 -3.76 10.77
C PRO A 49 2.10 -2.68 11.86
N ASN A 50 2.86 -2.89 12.94
CA ASN A 50 2.95 -1.96 14.07
C ASN A 50 4.31 -1.22 14.13
N SER A 51 5.09 -1.27 13.05
CA SER A 51 6.39 -0.59 13.02
C SER A 51 6.19 0.91 12.88
N ARG A 52 7.03 1.71 13.55
CA ARG A 52 7.14 3.16 13.32
C ARG A 52 8.18 3.50 12.23
N ASP A 53 8.96 2.50 11.84
CA ASP A 53 10.05 2.62 10.88
C ASP A 53 9.81 1.73 9.66
N CYS A 54 10.25 2.21 8.50
CA CYS A 54 10.40 1.43 7.29
C CYS A 54 11.88 1.12 7.09
N LEU A 55 12.22 -0.15 6.94
CA LEU A 55 13.55 -0.56 6.56
C LEU A 55 13.68 -0.45 5.04
N SER A 56 14.86 -0.08 4.59
CA SER A 56 15.19 -0.01 3.16
C SER A 56 16.56 -0.61 2.91
N PHE A 57 16.66 -1.46 1.90
CA PHE A 57 17.92 -2.05 1.46
C PHE A 57 18.36 -1.37 0.17
N ASP A 58 19.49 -0.67 0.22
CA ASP A 58 20.17 -0.11 -0.95
C ASP A 58 20.93 -1.25 -1.63
N ILE A 59 20.44 -1.67 -2.81
CA ILE A 59 21.00 -2.79 -3.56
C ILE A 59 22.44 -2.47 -4.02
N LYS A 60 22.74 -1.21 -4.35
CA LYS A 60 24.05 -0.81 -4.86
C LYS A 60 25.10 -0.77 -3.77
N ARG A 61 24.71 -0.34 -2.57
CA ARG A 61 25.61 -0.25 -1.42
C ARG A 61 25.61 -1.50 -0.54
N GLU A 62 24.72 -2.45 -0.82
CA GLU A 62 24.48 -3.65 -0.03
C GLU A 62 24.28 -3.32 1.45
N ALA A 63 23.53 -2.25 1.73
CA ALA A 63 23.38 -1.69 3.07
C ALA A 63 21.91 -1.46 3.43
N ILE A 64 21.58 -1.72 4.70
CA ILE A 64 20.27 -1.40 5.27
C ILE A 64 20.31 0.04 5.80
N LYS A 65 19.27 0.80 5.48
CA LYS A 65 18.95 2.10 6.07
C LYS A 65 17.56 2.04 6.69
N THR A 66 17.37 2.84 7.73
CA THR A 66 16.05 3.04 8.36
C THR A 66 15.47 4.34 7.84
N LEU A 67 14.24 4.28 7.35
CA LEU A 67 13.43 5.41 6.92
C LEU A 67 12.34 5.63 7.97
N PRO A 68 12.10 6.87 8.41
CA PRO A 68 10.94 7.13 9.26
C PRO A 68 9.67 6.85 8.46
N LEU A 69 8.63 6.27 9.04
CA LEU A 69 7.28 6.36 8.47
C LEU A 69 6.71 7.75 8.80
N PRO A 70 5.70 8.24 8.07
CA PRO A 70 4.99 9.45 8.48
C PRO A 70 4.51 9.28 9.92
N SER A 71 4.93 10.17 10.82
CA SER A 71 4.44 10.20 12.19
C SER A 71 3.00 10.70 12.16
N LEU A 72 2.06 9.80 11.98
CA LEU A 72 0.66 10.09 12.26
C LEU A 72 0.49 10.09 13.78
N ASP A 73 -0.44 10.90 14.28
CA ASP A 73 -0.75 11.05 15.70
C ASP A 73 -1.28 9.70 16.24
N HIS A 74 -0.37 8.78 16.51
CA HIS A 74 -0.60 7.66 17.39
C HIS A 74 -0.65 8.29 18.78
N GLN A 75 -1.85 8.50 19.32
CA GLN A 75 -1.96 8.74 20.76
C GLN A 75 -1.16 7.61 21.44
N ASP A 76 -0.32 7.96 22.41
CA ASP A 76 0.51 7.04 23.21
C ASP A 76 -0.34 6.11 24.09
N ASP A 77 -1.56 5.80 23.65
CA ASP A 77 -2.43 4.83 24.27
C ASP A 77 -1.83 3.44 24.01
N GLU A 78 -1.84 2.63 25.08
CA GLU A 78 -1.31 1.28 25.11
C GLU A 78 -1.72 0.49 23.87
N ASP A 79 -0.77 -0.34 23.39
CA ASP A 79 -0.86 -1.20 22.20
C ASP A 79 -2.29 -1.27 21.65
N PRO A 80 -2.60 -0.55 20.55
CA PRO A 80 -3.94 -0.60 19.98
C PRO A 80 -4.29 -2.08 19.79
N PRO A 81 -5.52 -2.50 20.14
CA PRO A 81 -5.88 -3.90 20.05
C PRO A 81 -5.51 -4.41 18.65
N ASP A 82 -4.95 -5.63 18.58
CA ASP A 82 -4.36 -6.26 17.39
C ASP A 82 -5.23 -6.25 16.11
N ASP A 83 -6.48 -5.77 16.21
CA ASP A 83 -7.55 -5.78 15.23
C ASP A 83 -8.04 -4.40 14.76
N VAL A 84 -7.45 -3.27 15.18
CA VAL A 84 -7.80 -2.00 14.51
C VAL A 84 -7.24 -2.08 13.09
N GLY A 85 -8.14 -2.24 12.11
CA GLY A 85 -7.85 -2.50 10.70
C GLY A 85 -7.14 -1.36 9.98
N THR A 86 -5.95 -0.98 10.45
CA THR A 86 -5.13 0.07 9.89
C THR A 86 -4.68 -0.34 8.50
N LEU A 87 -5.17 0.37 7.49
CA LEU A 87 -4.73 0.19 6.12
C LEU A 87 -3.43 0.96 5.94
N ARG A 88 -2.30 0.24 5.90
CA ARG A 88 -1.00 0.79 5.49
C ARG A 88 -0.67 0.30 4.09
N PHE A 89 -0.33 1.24 3.21
CA PHE A 89 0.04 0.95 1.83
C PHE A 89 1.17 1.86 1.39
N MET A 90 2.17 1.27 0.73
CA MET A 90 3.33 1.96 0.21
C MET A 90 3.57 1.41 -1.20
N ASP A 91 3.94 2.28 -2.11
CA ASP A 91 4.25 1.90 -3.49
C ASP A 91 5.24 2.89 -4.10
N GLU A 92 5.87 2.47 -5.18
CA GLU A 92 6.79 3.29 -5.96
C GLU A 92 6.22 3.52 -7.34
N SER A 93 6.29 4.76 -7.79
CA SER A 93 5.91 5.13 -9.13
C SER A 93 6.82 6.24 -9.68
N ARG A 94 7.67 5.86 -10.65
CA ARG A 94 8.59 6.74 -11.39
C ARG A 94 9.63 7.47 -10.53
N GLY A 95 10.31 6.72 -9.67
CA GLY A 95 11.35 7.16 -8.75
C GLY A 95 10.82 7.77 -7.46
N ASN A 96 9.50 7.82 -7.25
CA ASN A 96 8.89 8.44 -6.10
C ASN A 96 8.18 7.39 -5.25
N LEU A 97 8.46 7.42 -3.95
CA LEU A 97 7.86 6.52 -2.96
C LEU A 97 6.65 7.22 -2.34
N TYR A 98 5.50 6.55 -2.40
CA TYR A 98 4.22 7.03 -1.86
C TYR A 98 3.79 6.17 -0.68
N PHE A 99 3.12 6.79 0.30
CA PHE A 99 2.60 6.11 1.48
C PHE A 99 1.20 6.61 1.84
N ILE A 100 0.37 5.68 2.29
CA ILE A 100 -0.96 5.89 2.85
C ILE A 100 -1.02 5.13 4.16
N GLU A 101 -1.65 5.75 5.16
CA GLU A 101 -2.09 5.10 6.37
C GLU A 101 -3.48 5.60 6.75
N VAL A 102 -4.40 4.65 6.96
CA VAL A 102 -5.78 4.92 7.35
C VAL A 102 -6.02 4.25 8.69
N ASN A 103 -6.05 5.04 9.74
CA ASN A 103 -6.36 4.59 11.10
C ASN A 103 -7.88 4.53 11.36
N ASP A 104 -8.65 5.36 10.65
CA ASP A 104 -10.10 5.43 10.77
C ASP A 104 -10.74 5.36 9.38
N GLN A 105 -11.26 4.18 9.04
CA GLN A 105 -11.96 3.96 7.77
C GLN A 105 -13.34 4.61 7.71
N SER A 106 -13.81 5.28 8.78
CA SER A 106 -15.02 6.12 8.72
C SER A 106 -14.77 7.50 8.09
N SER A 107 -13.50 7.90 7.97
CA SER A 107 -13.11 9.12 7.25
C SER A 107 -13.21 8.91 5.74
N SER A 108 -13.80 9.88 5.05
CA SER A 108 -13.76 9.95 3.58
C SER A 108 -12.47 10.57 3.05
N ASP A 109 -11.69 11.24 3.90
CA ASP A 109 -10.42 11.86 3.52
C ASP A 109 -9.28 10.86 3.68
N LEU A 110 -8.60 10.59 2.56
CA LEU A 110 -7.45 9.72 2.45
C LEU A 110 -6.22 10.57 2.07
N SER A 111 -5.29 10.69 3.02
CA SER A 111 -4.05 11.43 2.85
C SER A 111 -2.96 10.59 2.19
N VAL A 112 -2.35 11.12 1.13
CA VAL A 112 -1.25 10.49 0.38
C VAL A 112 0.02 11.27 0.61
N TYR A 113 1.05 10.59 1.11
CA TYR A 113 2.37 11.15 1.38
C TYR A 113 3.36 10.74 0.29
N GLU A 114 4.28 11.64 -0.05
CA GLU A 114 5.41 11.41 -0.95
C GLU A 114 6.72 11.60 -0.16
N MET A 115 7.60 10.61 -0.22
CA MET A 115 8.92 10.68 0.40
C MET A 115 9.76 11.76 -0.29
N GLU A 116 10.40 12.63 0.50
CA GLU A 116 11.31 13.62 -0.02
C GLU A 116 12.57 12.97 -0.64
N ARG A 117 13.19 13.65 -1.61
CA ARG A 117 14.35 13.12 -2.35
C ARG A 117 15.58 12.82 -1.47
N ASN A 118 15.66 13.47 -0.31
CA ASN A 118 16.70 13.22 0.70
C ASN A 118 16.47 11.89 1.46
N GLY A 119 15.29 11.28 1.32
CA GLY A 119 14.89 10.07 2.02
C GLY A 119 14.71 10.23 3.52
N SER A 120 14.63 11.47 4.04
CA SER A 120 14.59 11.73 5.48
C SER A 120 13.22 12.09 6.03
N SER A 121 12.28 12.49 5.17
CA SER A 121 10.96 12.98 5.60
C SER A 121 9.90 12.75 4.53
N TRP A 122 8.65 12.77 4.96
CA TRP A 122 7.49 12.64 4.10
C TRP A 122 6.75 13.96 3.99
N SER A 123 6.26 14.26 2.78
CA SER A 123 5.45 15.43 2.50
C SER A 123 4.05 15.01 2.11
N LEU A 124 3.04 15.64 2.71
CA LEU A 124 1.64 15.45 2.29
C LEU A 124 1.48 15.98 0.87
N LYS A 125 1.02 15.11 -0.04
CA LYS A 125 0.97 15.41 -1.46
C LYS A 125 -0.44 15.53 -2.01
N TYR A 126 -1.31 14.60 -1.65
CA TYR A 126 -2.69 14.55 -2.14
C TYR A 126 -3.67 14.22 -1.02
N HIS A 127 -4.90 14.74 -1.18
CA HIS A 127 -6.08 14.29 -0.46
C HIS A 127 -7.05 13.65 -1.45
N VAL A 128 -7.44 12.42 -1.17
CA VAL A 128 -8.45 11.68 -1.93
C VAL A 128 -9.75 11.73 -1.13
N ASP A 129 -10.79 12.27 -1.74
CA ASP A 129 -12.13 12.32 -1.15
C ASP A 129 -12.95 11.13 -1.67
N LEU A 130 -13.35 10.26 -0.75
CA LEU A 130 -14.11 9.05 -1.04
C LEU A 130 -15.63 9.31 -1.10
N GLU A 131 -16.16 10.46 -0.65
CA GLU A 131 -17.61 10.71 -0.68
C GLU A 131 -18.20 10.61 -2.09
N PRO A 132 -17.61 11.23 -3.13
CA PRO A 132 -18.14 11.12 -4.49
C PRO A 132 -18.08 9.69 -5.03
N VAL A 133 -17.06 8.93 -4.62
CA VAL A 133 -16.89 7.52 -5.00
C VAL A 133 -17.99 6.68 -4.33
N ALA A 134 -18.25 6.91 -3.04
CA ALA A 134 -19.27 6.22 -2.27
C ALA A 134 -20.68 6.55 -2.71
N ALA A 135 -20.93 7.79 -3.14
CA ALA A 135 -22.19 8.18 -3.75
C ALA A 135 -22.48 7.41 -5.05
N ALA A 136 -21.44 7.08 -5.83
CA ALA A 136 -21.57 6.29 -7.06
C ALA A 136 -21.54 4.77 -6.83
N PHE A 137 -20.91 4.32 -5.75
CA PHE A 137 -20.73 2.91 -5.38
C PHE A 137 -21.12 2.68 -3.92
N PRO A 138 -22.42 2.80 -3.57
CA PRO A 138 -22.90 2.77 -2.18
C PRO A 138 -22.60 1.45 -1.46
N GLU A 139 -22.33 0.37 -2.20
CA GLU A 139 -21.84 -0.89 -1.63
C GLU A 139 -20.53 -0.76 -0.87
N MET A 140 -19.77 0.32 -1.07
CA MET A 140 -18.57 0.59 -0.27
C MET A 140 -18.88 1.12 1.13
N ILE A 141 -20.12 1.53 1.42
CA ILE A 141 -20.51 1.97 2.76
C ILE A 141 -21.02 0.74 3.52
N ILE A 142 -20.25 0.30 4.51
CA ILE A 142 -20.58 -0.86 5.34
C ILE A 142 -20.71 -0.44 6.80
N THR A 143 -21.48 -1.21 7.58
CA THR A 143 -21.59 -1.01 9.02
C THR A 143 -20.61 -1.94 9.73
N GLU A 144 -19.67 -1.36 10.48
CA GLU A 144 -18.70 -2.09 11.28
C GLU A 144 -19.38 -2.91 12.37
N TYR A 145 -18.96 -4.18 12.53
CA TYR A 145 -19.61 -5.14 13.42
C TYR A 145 -19.52 -4.76 14.91
N TYR A 146 -18.36 -4.25 15.35
CA TYR A 146 -18.11 -3.97 16.77
C TYR A 146 -18.63 -2.61 17.22
N THR A 147 -18.46 -1.58 16.40
CA THR A 147 -18.79 -0.19 16.76
C THR A 147 -20.13 0.26 16.20
N TYR A 148 -20.73 -0.49 15.26
CA TYR A 148 -21.93 -0.12 14.50
C TYR A 148 -21.80 1.22 13.75
N ARG A 149 -20.58 1.68 13.50
CA ARG A 149 -20.30 2.89 12.71
C ARG A 149 -20.25 2.55 11.22
N TRP A 150 -20.56 3.54 10.38
CA TRP A 150 -20.32 3.40 8.95
C TRP A 150 -18.84 3.59 8.65
N ILE A 151 -18.30 2.70 7.83
CA ILE A 151 -16.94 2.77 7.31
C ILE A 151 -16.95 2.59 5.79
N TYR A 152 -15.87 3.02 5.15
CA TYR A 152 -15.63 2.83 3.74
C TYR A 152 -14.83 1.54 3.50
N ALA A 153 -15.47 0.55 2.87
CA ALA A 153 -14.86 -0.67 2.40
C ALA A 153 -14.01 -0.39 1.14
N PHE A 154 -12.70 -0.29 1.31
CA PHE A 154 -11.76 -0.18 0.19
C PHE A 154 -10.37 -0.70 0.56
N THR A 155 -9.58 -0.99 -0.47
CA THR A 155 -8.12 -1.20 -0.36
C THR A 155 -7.43 -0.44 -1.49
N VAL A 156 -6.14 -0.13 -1.32
CA VAL A 156 -5.34 0.54 -2.35
C VAL A 156 -4.63 -0.52 -3.18
N ILE A 157 -4.77 -0.45 -4.50
CA ILE A 157 -4.09 -1.36 -5.42
C ILE A 157 -2.69 -0.85 -5.77
N GLY A 158 -2.56 0.45 -6.03
CA GLY A 158 -1.30 1.04 -6.46
C GLY A 158 -1.43 2.50 -6.85
N PHE A 159 -0.26 3.13 -6.98
CA PHE A 159 -0.12 4.50 -7.46
C PHE A 159 0.41 4.51 -8.87
N VAL A 160 -0.12 5.42 -9.69
CA VAL A 160 0.35 5.57 -11.07
C VAL A 160 0.62 7.04 -11.37
N LYS A 161 1.82 7.28 -11.91
CA LYS A 161 2.28 8.55 -12.46
C LYS A 161 2.64 8.34 -13.93
N GLU A 162 1.93 9.01 -14.84
CA GLU A 162 2.16 8.90 -16.29
C GLU A 162 3.23 9.87 -16.83
N GLU A 163 3.74 9.63 -18.04
CA GLU A 163 4.90 10.32 -18.64
C GLU A 163 4.58 11.66 -19.32
N ILE A 164 3.41 11.77 -19.95
CA ILE A 164 3.01 12.91 -20.79
C ILE A 164 1.59 13.31 -20.38
N ASP A 165 1.38 14.60 -20.08
CA ASP A 165 0.14 15.16 -19.49
C ASP A 165 -0.27 14.59 -18.11
N ALA A 166 0.74 14.25 -17.31
CA ALA A 166 0.73 14.27 -15.83
C ALA A 166 -0.52 13.72 -15.11
N GLU A 167 -1.16 12.69 -15.67
CA GLU A 167 -2.16 11.97 -14.90
C GLU A 167 -1.47 11.24 -13.76
N GLN A 168 -1.81 11.67 -12.55
CA GLN A 168 -1.41 11.04 -11.31
C GLN A 168 -2.67 10.56 -10.63
N TYR A 169 -2.73 9.27 -10.35
CA TYR A 169 -3.95 8.65 -9.84
C TYR A 169 -3.63 7.50 -8.90
N ILE A 170 -4.59 7.22 -8.04
CA ILE A 170 -4.65 6.01 -7.23
C ILE A 170 -5.65 5.04 -7.86
N VAL A 171 -5.34 3.75 -7.74
CA VAL A 171 -6.30 2.70 -8.04
C VAL A 171 -6.79 2.12 -6.73
N LEU A 172 -8.10 2.19 -6.53
CA LEU A 172 -8.80 1.65 -5.36
C LEU A 172 -9.49 0.36 -5.76
N HIS A 173 -9.42 -0.64 -4.90
CA HIS A 173 -10.31 -1.78 -4.92
C HIS A 173 -11.46 -1.48 -3.95
N VAL A 174 -12.66 -1.38 -4.49
CA VAL A 174 -13.92 -1.28 -3.74
C VAL A 174 -14.74 -2.54 -4.04
N PRO A 175 -15.82 -2.85 -3.30
CA PRO A 175 -16.59 -4.08 -3.52
C PRO A 175 -16.91 -4.36 -4.98
N ASN A 176 -16.35 -5.48 -5.47
CA ASN A 176 -16.49 -6.01 -6.83
C ASN A 176 -15.92 -5.12 -7.95
N LYS A 177 -15.09 -4.11 -7.66
CA LYS A 177 -14.63 -3.13 -8.68
C LYS A 177 -13.23 -2.59 -8.41
N ALA A 178 -12.52 -2.32 -9.49
CA ALA A 178 -11.38 -1.41 -9.47
C ALA A 178 -11.80 -0.03 -9.94
N VAL A 179 -11.43 1.01 -9.20
CA VAL A 179 -11.75 2.41 -9.47
C VAL A 179 -10.46 3.21 -9.55
N LYS A 180 -10.26 3.94 -10.65
CA LYS A 180 -9.21 4.94 -10.80
C LYS A 180 -9.72 6.26 -10.23
N TYR A 181 -8.96 6.90 -9.36
CA TYR A 181 -9.20 8.26 -8.86
C TYR A 181 -8.02 9.16 -9.22
N ASN A 182 -8.26 10.19 -10.01
CA ASN A 182 -7.23 11.15 -10.46
C ASN A 182 -7.07 12.25 -9.41
N PHE A 183 -5.84 12.43 -8.93
CA PHE A 183 -5.52 13.37 -7.85
C PHE A 183 -5.68 14.84 -8.26
N ILE A 184 -5.45 15.15 -9.55
CA ILE A 184 -5.37 16.53 -10.05
C ILE A 184 -6.76 17.10 -10.29
N ASN A 185 -7.58 16.37 -11.05
CA ASN A 185 -8.92 16.83 -11.41
C ASN A 185 -9.99 16.34 -10.43
N LYS A 186 -9.64 15.50 -9.44
CA LYS A 186 -10.54 14.92 -8.44
C LYS A 186 -11.72 14.18 -9.05
N THR A 187 -11.49 13.55 -10.20
CA THR A 187 -12.48 12.69 -10.87
C THR A 187 -12.15 11.23 -10.65
N PHE A 188 -13.16 10.38 -10.69
CA PHE A 188 -12.98 8.95 -10.63
C PHE A 188 -13.66 8.26 -11.81
N LYS A 189 -13.15 7.07 -12.14
CA LYS A 189 -13.66 6.22 -13.22
C LYS A 189 -13.53 4.76 -12.81
N LYS A 190 -14.60 4.00 -12.98
CA LYS A 190 -14.55 2.53 -12.88
C LYS A 190 -13.65 1.97 -13.98
N LEU A 191 -12.67 1.16 -13.61
CA LEU A 191 -11.77 0.47 -14.55
C LEU A 191 -12.37 -0.88 -14.97
N CYS A 192 -12.74 -1.72 -14.01
CA CYS A 192 -13.33 -3.03 -14.25
C CYS A 192 -14.21 -3.48 -13.08
N SER A 193 -14.94 -4.57 -13.31
CA SER A 193 -15.72 -5.26 -12.29
C SER A 193 -15.19 -6.68 -12.12
N PHE A 194 -15.23 -7.18 -10.90
CA PHE A 194 -14.89 -8.56 -10.56
C PHE A 194 -16.17 -9.37 -10.42
N GLU A 195 -16.11 -10.68 -10.68
CA GLU A 195 -17.22 -11.56 -10.32
C GLU A 195 -17.35 -11.58 -8.78
N PRO A 196 -18.58 -11.54 -8.24
CA PRO A 196 -18.78 -11.63 -6.81
C PRO A 196 -18.22 -12.98 -6.35
N SER A 197 -17.16 -12.94 -5.56
CA SER A 197 -16.61 -14.13 -4.95
C SER A 197 -17.59 -14.60 -3.87
N GLN A 198 -17.78 -15.91 -3.71
CA GLN A 198 -18.59 -16.44 -2.58
C GLN A 198 -17.99 -16.04 -1.21
N ASP A 199 -16.78 -15.49 -1.21
CA ASP A 199 -16.01 -15.07 -0.05
C ASP A 199 -16.05 -13.55 0.17
N ASP A 200 -16.81 -12.77 -0.61
CA ASP A 200 -16.94 -11.29 -0.50
C ASP A 200 -17.76 -10.83 0.72
N GLY A 201 -17.55 -11.49 1.85
CA GLY A 201 -18.02 -11.04 3.15
C GLY A 201 -17.37 -9.71 3.55
N VAL A 202 -18.03 -9.02 4.49
CA VAL A 202 -17.60 -7.74 5.07
C VAL A 202 -16.15 -7.81 5.59
N ASP A 203 -15.71 -8.98 6.06
CA ASP A 203 -14.34 -9.27 6.53
C ASP A 203 -13.26 -9.12 5.43
N ASN A 204 -13.63 -9.03 4.15
CA ASN A 204 -12.65 -8.87 3.06
C ASN A 204 -12.00 -7.50 2.96
N PHE A 205 -12.63 -6.47 3.53
CA PHE A 205 -12.10 -5.10 3.56
C PHE A 205 -11.49 -4.73 4.92
N TYR A 206 -11.59 -5.64 5.89
CA TYR A 206 -10.86 -5.56 7.15
C TYR A 206 -9.43 -6.07 6.97
N GLY A 207 -8.45 -5.19 7.20
CA GLY A 207 -7.04 -5.50 7.07
C GLY A 207 -6.46 -5.30 5.66
N SER A 208 -5.14 -5.12 5.59
CA SER A 208 -4.41 -4.88 4.34
C SER A 208 -4.46 -6.11 3.43
N ARG A 209 -5.36 -6.12 2.43
CA ARG A 209 -5.31 -7.08 1.33
C ARG A 209 -4.30 -6.62 0.29
N ARG A 210 -3.31 -7.47 0.07
CA ARG A 210 -2.16 -7.19 -0.78
C ARG A 210 -2.51 -7.52 -2.22
N SER A 211 -2.70 -6.49 -3.03
CA SER A 211 -2.57 -6.65 -4.48
C SER A 211 -1.11 -6.43 -4.85
N PHE A 212 -0.50 -7.43 -5.48
CA PHE A 212 0.86 -7.31 -5.97
C PHE A 212 0.81 -6.81 -7.40
N LYS A 213 1.65 -5.83 -7.72
CA LYS A 213 1.91 -5.47 -9.11
C LYS A 213 2.38 -6.74 -9.82
N PHE A 214 1.66 -7.17 -10.85
CA PHE A 214 2.12 -8.28 -11.66
C PHE A 214 3.47 -7.89 -12.29
N ILE A 215 4.50 -8.62 -11.92
CA ILE A 215 5.81 -8.52 -12.53
C ILE A 215 5.93 -9.79 -13.37
N GLU A 216 5.97 -9.64 -14.70
CA GLU A 216 6.20 -10.75 -15.60
C GLU A 216 7.51 -11.46 -15.21
N SER A 217 7.40 -12.74 -14.89
CA SER A 217 8.54 -13.61 -14.62
C SER A 217 9.18 -14.02 -15.94
N LEU A 218 10.47 -13.80 -16.05
CA LEU A 218 11.27 -14.19 -17.22
C LEU A 218 11.84 -15.61 -17.07
N ALA A 219 11.28 -16.41 -16.16
CA ALA A 219 11.61 -17.83 -16.09
C ALA A 219 11.11 -18.51 -17.37
N ASN A 220 12.03 -18.96 -18.22
CA ASN A 220 11.72 -19.80 -19.37
C ASN A 220 10.91 -21.03 -18.92
N VAL A 221 9.80 -21.29 -19.62
CA VAL A 221 8.97 -22.51 -19.48
C VAL A 221 9.68 -23.70 -20.11
#